data_AF-A0A061N6S2-F1
#
_entry.id   AF-A0A061N6S2-F1
#
_cell.length_a   1.000
_cell.length_b   1.000
_cell.length_c   1.000
_cell.angle_alpha   90.00
_cell.angle_beta   90.00
_cell.angle_gamma   90.00
#
_symmetry.space_group_name_H-M   'P 1'
#
loop_
_entity.id
_entity.type
_entity.pdbx_description
1 polymer ?
#
loop_
_entity_poly.entity_id
_entity_poly.type
_entity_poly.pdbx_seq_one_letter_code
_entity_poly.pdbx_strand_id
1 'polypeptide(L)'
;MKFTKLHGLGNSYIYLDGFNDAIPNEQELPKTAIAVSNPYTGIGSDGLILILPSERSDVRMRVFNNDGSEAKNCGNGLRCVSKYVYDRGIVTSTTFTIETLGGEVEAEVHPDDANQVKMVTVDMGVPRLKKSDLPMTGNGAEQTINESIAIAEHQFSMTGVSMGNPHIIMFTDDISKAPVATLGPLIEKSSVFPEGVNVEWVQMVSESEMHFKVWERGSGITQACGTGACAAVVAAVLNGQSKKRRRSNGPLTRRRPLHYMVIKRRPRLDARRSRNRLSRRISSVKPRRGSLSWLFLLRGTSVMVRVARAG
;
A
#
# COMPACT_ATOMS: atom_id res chain seq x y z
N MET A 1 -1.89 -1.13 30.11
CA MET A 1 -0.94 -0.94 29.00
C MET A 1 -1.46 0.17 28.11
N LYS A 2 -0.67 1.22 27.87
CA LYS A 2 -1.05 2.27 26.93
C LYS A 2 -0.84 1.76 25.51
N PHE A 3 -1.71 2.12 24.60
CA PHE A 3 -1.60 1.75 23.20
C PHE A 3 -2.13 2.87 22.31
N THR A 4 -1.75 2.83 21.04
CA THR A 4 -2.35 3.66 20.00
C THR A 4 -2.92 2.76 18.91
N LYS A 5 -4.17 2.98 18.49
CA LYS A 5 -4.76 2.26 17.36
C LYS A 5 -4.61 3.12 16.11
N LEU A 6 -3.86 2.64 15.13
CA LEU A 6 -3.67 3.32 13.84
C LEU A 6 -4.10 2.40 12.71
N HIS A 7 -4.46 3.00 11.57
CA HIS A 7 -4.74 2.26 10.36
C HIS A 7 -4.03 2.87 9.15
N GLY A 8 -3.46 2.00 8.31
CA GLY A 8 -3.00 2.34 6.99
C GLY A 8 -4.02 1.81 5.98
N LEU A 9 -4.86 2.70 5.44
CA LEU A 9 -5.84 2.36 4.39
C LEU A 9 -6.89 1.30 4.78
N GLY A 10 -7.17 1.19 6.07
CA GLY A 10 -8.19 0.29 6.62
C GLY A 10 -7.60 -0.96 7.26
N ASN A 11 -6.34 -1.28 6.96
CA ASN A 11 -5.58 -2.27 7.72
C ASN A 11 -5.08 -1.62 9.02
N SER A 12 -5.54 -2.12 10.16
CA SER A 12 -5.40 -1.49 11.47
C SER A 12 -4.67 -2.39 12.46
N TYR A 13 -3.79 -1.80 13.25
CA TYR A 13 -3.02 -2.50 14.28
C TYR A 13 -3.11 -1.73 15.60
N ILE A 14 -2.88 -2.46 16.68
CA ILE A 14 -2.57 -1.87 17.99
C ILE A 14 -1.07 -1.65 18.05
N TYR A 15 -0.64 -0.43 18.42
CA TYR A 15 0.76 -0.05 18.50
C TYR A 15 1.14 0.14 19.97
N LEU A 16 2.21 -0.54 20.40
CA LEU A 16 2.83 -0.39 21.71
C LEU A 16 4.18 0.30 21.57
N ASP A 17 4.42 1.25 22.48
CA ASP A 17 5.64 2.06 22.53
C ASP A 17 6.63 1.45 23.53
N GLY A 18 7.63 0.75 23.01
CA GLY A 18 8.71 0.19 23.84
C GLY A 18 9.82 1.18 24.18
N PHE A 19 9.73 2.46 23.79
CA PHE A 19 10.65 3.50 24.27
C PHE A 19 10.23 4.02 25.65
N ASN A 20 8.93 4.15 25.88
CA ASN A 20 8.38 4.83 27.06
C ASN A 20 7.55 3.92 27.97
N ASP A 21 6.99 2.83 27.45
CA ASP A 21 6.11 1.94 28.19
C ASP A 21 6.71 0.53 28.31
N ALA A 22 6.34 -0.18 29.37
CA ALA A 22 6.67 -1.59 29.52
C ALA A 22 5.91 -2.42 28.47
N ILE A 23 6.64 -3.27 27.75
CA ILE A 23 6.10 -4.24 26.78
C ILE A 23 5.90 -5.61 27.44
N PRO A 24 4.93 -6.44 26.99
CA PRO A 24 4.82 -7.82 27.43
C PRO A 24 6.13 -8.58 27.25
N ASN A 25 6.34 -9.60 28.07
CA ASN A 25 7.45 -10.52 27.86
C ASN A 25 7.27 -11.31 26.55
N GLU A 26 8.36 -11.87 26.04
CA GLU A 26 8.41 -12.53 24.73
C GLU A 26 7.39 -13.67 24.60
N GLN A 27 7.19 -14.43 25.69
CA GLN A 27 6.27 -15.57 25.73
C GLN A 27 4.79 -15.13 25.74
N GLU A 28 4.50 -13.91 26.18
CA GLU A 28 3.17 -13.35 26.22
C GLU A 28 2.79 -12.61 24.93
N LEU A 29 3.75 -12.19 24.11
CA LEU A 29 3.46 -11.40 22.91
C LEU A 29 2.46 -12.05 21.95
N PRO A 30 2.59 -13.35 21.57
CA PRO A 30 1.60 -14.01 20.73
C PRO A 30 0.20 -14.01 21.36
N LYS A 31 0.09 -14.34 22.65
CA LYS A 31 -1.18 -14.38 23.38
C LYS A 31 -1.81 -12.99 23.48
N THR A 32 -0.98 -11.97 23.72
CA THR A 32 -1.40 -10.56 23.76
C THR A 32 -1.93 -10.14 22.40
N ALA A 33 -1.23 -10.46 21.31
CA ALA A 33 -1.65 -10.13 19.96
C ALA A 33 -3.02 -10.74 19.62
N ILE A 34 -3.25 -12.01 19.95
CA ILE A 34 -4.55 -12.68 19.77
C ILE A 34 -5.64 -11.98 20.59
N ALA A 35 -5.37 -11.74 21.88
CA ALA A 35 -6.35 -11.17 22.80
C ALA A 35 -6.78 -9.75 22.39
N VAL A 36 -5.83 -8.87 22.07
CA VAL A 36 -6.14 -7.48 21.69
C VAL A 36 -6.78 -7.38 20.30
N SER A 37 -6.45 -8.31 19.40
CA SER A 37 -6.95 -8.31 18.02
C SER A 37 -8.36 -8.87 17.89
N ASN A 38 -8.84 -9.62 18.88
CA ASN A 38 -10.20 -10.15 18.86
C ASN A 38 -11.25 -9.01 18.83
N PRO A 39 -12.16 -8.95 17.85
CA PRO A 39 -13.14 -7.87 17.74
C PRO A 39 -14.31 -7.97 18.71
N TYR A 40 -14.53 -9.14 19.33
CA TYR A 40 -15.63 -9.40 20.25
C TYR A 40 -15.22 -9.22 21.71
N THR A 41 -14.02 -9.68 22.06
CA THR A 41 -13.53 -9.68 23.45
C THR A 41 -12.34 -8.74 23.67
N GLY A 42 -11.71 -8.26 22.59
CA GLY A 42 -10.57 -7.35 22.61
C GLY A 42 -10.89 -5.98 22.03
N ILE A 43 -9.87 -5.33 21.47
CA ILE A 43 -9.98 -4.00 20.85
C ILE A 43 -10.39 -4.12 19.36
N GLY A 44 -10.11 -5.26 18.74
CA GLY A 44 -10.36 -5.55 17.33
C GLY A 44 -9.32 -4.91 16.41
N SER A 45 -8.42 -5.70 15.83
CA SER A 45 -7.40 -5.24 14.89
C SER A 45 -6.92 -6.41 14.01
N ASP A 46 -6.12 -6.09 13.00
CA ASP A 46 -5.45 -7.10 12.17
C ASP A 46 -4.21 -7.69 12.86
N GLY A 47 -3.78 -7.09 13.97
CA GLY A 47 -2.68 -7.57 14.80
C GLY A 47 -2.17 -6.56 15.81
N LEU A 48 -0.98 -6.84 16.34
CA LEU A 48 -0.21 -6.03 17.28
C LEU A 48 1.13 -5.62 16.64
N ILE A 49 1.54 -4.36 16.80
CA ILE A 49 2.83 -3.84 16.38
C ILE A 49 3.56 -3.26 17.59
N LEU A 50 4.83 -3.65 17.75
CA LEU A 50 5.74 -3.05 18.72
C LEU A 50 6.66 -2.06 18.01
N ILE A 51 6.85 -0.90 18.63
CA ILE A 51 7.82 0.11 18.23
C ILE A 51 8.91 0.11 19.30
N LEU A 52 10.11 -0.35 18.96
CA LEU A 52 11.18 -0.67 19.89
C LEU A 52 12.46 0.11 19.56
N PRO A 53 13.37 0.29 20.52
CA PRO A 53 14.76 0.66 20.24
C PRO A 53 15.43 -0.36 19.31
N SER A 54 16.37 0.11 18.48
CA SER A 54 17.22 -0.71 17.63
C SER A 54 18.69 -0.41 17.90
N GLU A 55 19.56 -1.40 17.70
CA GLU A 55 21.02 -1.21 17.72
C GLU A 55 21.60 -0.86 16.34
N ARG A 56 20.81 -0.99 15.27
CA ARG A 56 21.29 -0.91 13.88
C ARG A 56 20.55 0.12 13.03
N SER A 57 19.34 0.49 13.42
CA SER A 57 18.47 1.43 12.72
C SER A 57 17.96 2.49 13.70
N ASP A 58 17.26 3.52 13.21
CA ASP A 58 16.69 4.55 14.08
C ASP A 58 15.60 3.98 15.02
N VAL A 59 14.82 3.01 14.54
CA VAL A 59 13.79 2.30 15.31
C VAL A 59 13.64 0.84 14.84
N ARG A 60 13.07 -0.02 15.67
CA ARG A 60 12.72 -1.41 15.33
C ARG A 60 11.21 -1.63 15.36
N MET A 61 10.69 -2.32 14.37
CA MET A 61 9.29 -2.74 14.26
C MET A 61 9.17 -4.26 14.35
N ARG A 62 8.30 -4.73 15.24
CA ARG A 62 7.86 -6.13 15.27
C ARG A 62 6.36 -6.22 15.04
N VAL A 63 5.92 -7.20 14.25
CA VAL A 63 4.52 -7.33 13.84
C VAL A 63 4.02 -8.71 14.20
N PHE A 64 2.96 -8.78 14.99
CA PHE A 64 2.24 -10.00 15.31
C PHE A 64 0.86 -9.97 14.66
N ASN A 65 0.51 -11.00 13.92
CA ASN A 65 -0.81 -11.17 13.33
C ASN A 65 -1.85 -11.46 14.43
N ASN A 66 -3.13 -11.40 14.06
CA ASN A 66 -4.25 -11.70 14.95
C ASN A 66 -4.30 -13.17 15.44
N ASP A 67 -3.56 -14.08 14.80
CA ASP A 67 -3.36 -15.47 15.21
C ASP A 67 -2.13 -15.66 16.12
N GLY A 68 -1.42 -14.57 16.45
CA GLY A 68 -0.23 -14.57 17.30
C GLY A 68 1.08 -14.89 16.57
N SER A 69 1.05 -15.23 15.28
CA SER A 69 2.27 -15.45 14.49
C SER A 69 3.02 -14.14 14.24
N GLU A 70 4.36 -14.18 14.24
CA GLU A 70 5.19 -13.02 13.92
C GLU A 70 5.40 -12.91 12.39
N ALA A 71 5.07 -11.75 11.83
CA ALA A 71 5.18 -11.46 10.41
C ALA A 71 6.51 -10.77 10.08
N LYS A 72 7.09 -11.12 8.93
CA LYS A 72 8.37 -10.53 8.47
C LYS A 72 8.27 -9.04 8.15
N ASN A 73 7.17 -8.62 7.54
CA ASN A 73 6.98 -7.23 7.15
C ASN A 73 5.49 -6.87 7.08
N CYS A 74 5.18 -5.59 7.28
CA CYS A 74 3.85 -5.03 7.08
C CYS A 74 3.99 -3.60 6.53
N GLY A 75 3.80 -3.42 5.22
CA GLY A 75 3.96 -2.11 4.58
C GLY A 75 2.98 -1.04 5.09
N ASN A 76 1.78 -1.44 5.52
CA ASN A 76 0.82 -0.52 6.15
C ASN A 76 1.25 -0.16 7.57
N GLY A 77 1.78 -1.14 8.31
CA GLY A 77 2.40 -0.96 9.62
C GLY A 77 3.56 0.02 9.57
N LEU A 78 4.48 -0.14 8.61
CA LEU A 78 5.63 0.75 8.42
C LEU A 78 5.21 2.23 8.28
N ARG A 79 4.17 2.53 7.51
CA ARG A 79 3.68 3.91 7.37
C ARG A 79 3.13 4.47 8.69
N CYS A 80 2.44 3.65 9.46
CA CYS A 80 1.91 4.06 10.76
C CYS A 80 3.02 4.22 11.80
N VAL A 81 3.99 3.30 11.84
CA VAL A 81 5.19 3.42 12.68
C VAL A 81 5.93 4.70 12.34
N SER A 82 6.20 4.96 11.05
CA SER A 82 6.92 6.15 10.60
C SER A 82 6.23 7.45 11.05
N LYS A 83 4.90 7.51 10.91
CA LYS A 83 4.11 8.62 11.43
C LYS A 83 4.23 8.73 12.96
N TYR A 84 4.08 7.61 13.67
CA TYR A 84 4.12 7.58 15.13
C TYR A 84 5.43 8.10 15.69
N VAL A 85 6.56 7.59 15.17
CA VAL A 85 7.89 7.92 15.69
C VAL A 85 8.27 9.37 15.42
N TYR A 86 7.86 9.91 14.27
CA TYR A 86 8.12 11.31 13.93
C TYR A 86 7.22 12.27 14.71
N ASP A 87 5.90 12.02 14.74
CA ASP A 87 4.95 12.91 15.43
C ASP A 87 5.22 12.99 16.94
N ARG A 88 5.83 11.95 17.52
CA ARG A 88 6.23 11.92 18.94
C ARG A 88 7.67 12.35 19.20
N GLY A 89 8.41 12.76 18.18
CA GLY A 89 9.79 13.20 18.31
C GLY A 89 10.78 12.10 18.71
N ILE A 90 10.41 10.82 18.56
CA ILE A 90 11.35 9.69 18.72
C ILE A 90 12.42 9.77 17.63
N VAL A 91 12.02 10.16 16.42
CA VAL A 91 12.91 10.55 15.33
C VAL A 91 12.58 11.98 14.89
N THR A 92 13.61 12.75 14.54
CA THR A 92 13.47 14.15 14.10
C THR A 92 13.79 14.36 12.62
N SER A 93 14.56 13.45 12.03
CA SER A 93 14.85 13.44 10.59
C SER A 93 13.59 13.08 9.80
N THR A 94 13.40 13.70 8.63
CA THR A 94 12.32 13.34 7.71
C THR A 94 12.60 12.03 6.96
N THR A 95 13.82 11.53 7.01
CA THR A 95 14.24 10.24 6.43
C THR A 95 15.01 9.46 7.47
N PHE A 96 14.63 8.21 7.69
CA PHE A 96 15.19 7.34 8.74
C PHE A 96 14.98 5.86 8.37
N THR A 97 15.66 4.96 9.08
CA THR A 97 15.57 3.52 8.86
C THR A 97 14.79 2.82 9.96
N ILE A 98 14.07 1.76 9.56
CA ILE A 98 13.26 0.92 10.43
C ILE A 98 13.77 -0.51 10.28
N GLU A 99 14.26 -1.08 11.38
CA GLU A 99 14.60 -2.50 11.45
C GLU A 99 13.31 -3.33 11.47
N THR A 100 13.19 -4.28 10.54
CA THR A 100 12.10 -5.26 10.52
C THR A 100 12.67 -6.68 10.50
N LEU A 101 11.85 -7.69 10.80
CA LEU A 101 12.25 -9.09 10.66
C LEU A 101 12.63 -9.46 9.22
N GLY A 102 12.10 -8.74 8.22
CA GLY A 102 12.45 -8.88 6.80
C GLY A 102 13.70 -8.11 6.36
N GLY A 103 14.36 -7.37 7.25
CA GLY A 103 15.49 -6.49 6.96
C GLY A 103 15.20 -5.02 7.25
N GLU A 104 16.22 -4.19 7.09
CA GLU A 104 16.10 -2.74 7.26
C GLU A 104 15.33 -2.09 6.11
N VAL A 105 14.46 -1.14 6.44
CA VAL A 105 13.64 -0.40 5.47
C VAL A 105 13.81 1.11 5.68
N GLU A 106 14.10 1.85 4.60
CA GLU A 106 14.11 3.32 4.63
C GLU A 106 12.67 3.86 4.51
N ALA A 107 12.31 4.79 5.39
CA ALA A 107 11.07 5.54 5.36
C ALA A 107 11.34 7.05 5.27
N GLU A 108 10.49 7.75 4.52
CA GLU A 108 10.51 9.19 4.37
C GLU A 108 9.13 9.77 4.71
N VAL A 109 9.07 10.60 5.74
CA VAL A 109 7.84 11.25 6.18
C VAL A 109 7.69 12.63 5.55
N HIS A 110 6.44 13.00 5.27
CA HIS A 110 6.07 14.28 4.66
C HIS A 110 5.12 15.00 5.63
N PRO A 111 5.67 15.78 6.59
CA PRO A 111 4.88 16.59 7.50
C PRO A 111 4.25 17.80 6.81
N ASP A 112 3.13 18.28 7.37
CA ASP A 112 2.53 19.57 6.99
C ASP A 112 3.19 20.76 7.71
N ASP A 113 2.68 21.97 7.47
CA ASP A 113 3.19 23.20 8.10
C ASP A 113 3.07 23.19 9.64
N ALA A 114 2.22 22.31 10.21
CA ALA A 114 2.09 22.10 11.65
C ALA A 114 3.00 20.97 12.18
N ASN A 115 3.97 20.52 11.37
CA ASN A 115 4.89 19.43 11.65
C ASN A 115 4.20 18.09 11.95
N GLN A 116 3.01 17.86 11.39
CA GLN A 116 2.26 16.62 11.55
C GLN A 116 2.37 15.77 10.28
N VAL A 117 2.80 14.52 10.41
CA VAL A 117 2.97 13.64 9.25
C VAL A 117 1.62 13.40 8.56
N LYS A 118 1.52 13.77 7.29
CA LYS A 118 0.34 13.49 6.44
C LYS A 118 0.56 12.33 5.51
N MET A 119 1.80 12.14 5.05
CA MET A 119 2.14 11.09 4.10
C MET A 119 3.48 10.46 4.49
N VAL A 120 3.63 9.20 4.13
CA VAL A 120 4.86 8.43 4.31
C VAL A 120 5.18 7.74 3.00
N THR A 121 6.42 7.89 2.56
CA THR A 121 7.01 7.14 1.46
C THR A 121 7.85 6.03 2.06
N VAL A 122 7.66 4.80 1.59
CA VAL A 122 8.43 3.62 2.02
C VAL A 122 9.12 3.05 0.78
N ASP A 123 10.37 2.64 0.92
CA ASP A 123 11.04 1.91 -0.16
C ASP A 123 10.50 0.47 -0.24
N MET A 124 9.82 0.17 -1.34
CA MET A 124 9.22 -1.15 -1.61
C MET A 124 10.13 -2.05 -2.48
N GLY A 125 11.36 -1.60 -2.75
CA GLY A 125 12.32 -2.32 -3.57
C GLY A 125 12.08 -2.22 -5.08
N VAL A 126 12.80 -3.07 -5.81
CA VAL A 126 12.79 -3.11 -7.28
C VAL A 126 11.75 -4.13 -7.77
N PRO A 127 10.85 -3.75 -8.69
CA PRO A 127 9.89 -4.69 -9.27
C PRO A 127 10.62 -5.71 -10.15
N ARG A 128 10.16 -6.95 -10.08
CA ARG A 128 10.62 -8.06 -10.91
C ARG A 128 9.55 -8.39 -11.95
N LEU A 129 9.95 -8.54 -13.21
CA LEU A 129 9.01 -8.58 -14.34
C LEU A 129 9.01 -9.92 -15.10
N LYS A 130 9.93 -10.84 -14.78
CA LYS A 130 10.00 -12.12 -15.46
C LYS A 130 8.90 -13.04 -14.97
N LYS A 131 8.35 -13.89 -15.84
CA LYS A 131 7.34 -14.90 -15.48
C LYS A 131 7.83 -15.81 -14.35
N SER A 132 9.13 -16.14 -14.31
CA SER A 132 9.73 -16.91 -13.21
C SER A 132 9.71 -16.22 -11.84
N ASP A 133 9.63 -14.89 -11.80
CA ASP A 133 9.57 -14.11 -10.54
C ASP A 133 8.14 -14.00 -9.98
N LEU A 134 7.12 -14.35 -10.79
CA LEU A 134 5.68 -14.37 -10.46
C LEU A 134 5.12 -15.77 -10.18
N PRO A 135 5.99 -16.79 -10.15
CA PRO A 135 5.63 -18.18 -10.50
C PRO A 135 4.54 -18.33 -11.57
N MET A 136 4.71 -17.72 -12.74
CA MET A 136 3.78 -17.87 -13.86
C MET A 136 4.26 -18.96 -14.85
N THR A 137 3.34 -19.77 -15.37
CA THR A 137 3.68 -20.80 -16.37
C THR A 137 4.10 -20.21 -17.72
N GLY A 138 4.79 -21.02 -18.54
CA GLY A 138 5.35 -20.61 -19.83
C GLY A 138 6.86 -20.37 -19.77
N ASN A 139 7.38 -19.56 -20.69
CA ASN A 139 8.81 -19.24 -20.73
C ASN A 139 9.18 -18.28 -19.59
N GLY A 140 9.86 -18.79 -18.56
CA GLY A 140 10.20 -18.03 -17.36
C GLY A 140 11.03 -16.77 -17.60
N ALA A 141 11.78 -16.67 -18.71
CA ALA A 141 12.60 -15.51 -19.03
C ALA A 141 11.80 -14.33 -19.62
N GLU A 142 10.59 -14.58 -20.11
CA GLU A 142 9.73 -13.58 -20.73
C GLU A 142 9.01 -12.73 -19.68
N GLN A 143 8.52 -11.57 -20.12
CA GLN A 143 7.68 -10.67 -19.33
C GLN A 143 6.24 -10.78 -19.80
N THR A 144 5.31 -10.57 -18.87
CA THR A 144 3.87 -10.50 -19.17
C THR A 144 3.48 -9.03 -19.17
N ILE A 145 3.44 -8.39 -20.35
CA ILE A 145 3.01 -6.98 -20.49
C ILE A 145 1.89 -6.91 -21.52
N ASN A 146 0.69 -6.57 -21.06
CA ASN A 146 -0.54 -6.60 -21.86
C ASN A 146 -0.77 -7.91 -22.63
N GLU A 147 -0.33 -9.04 -22.08
CA GLU A 147 -0.40 -10.34 -22.74
C GLU A 147 -1.84 -10.88 -22.68
N SER A 148 -2.35 -11.39 -23.80
CA SER A 148 -3.66 -12.05 -23.85
C SER A 148 -3.54 -13.47 -23.32
N ILE A 149 -4.20 -13.76 -22.20
CA ILE A 149 -4.14 -15.05 -21.52
C ILE A 149 -5.56 -15.60 -21.40
N ALA A 150 -5.74 -16.84 -21.86
CA ALA A 150 -6.96 -17.60 -21.67
C ALA A 150 -6.99 -18.22 -20.27
N ILE A 151 -8.02 -17.94 -19.48
CA ILE A 151 -8.26 -18.63 -18.20
C ILE A 151 -9.73 -19.03 -18.17
N ALA A 152 -9.99 -20.34 -18.07
CA ALA A 152 -11.30 -20.92 -18.29
C ALA A 152 -11.90 -20.47 -19.64
N GLU A 153 -13.12 -19.92 -19.65
CA GLU A 153 -13.81 -19.43 -20.86
C GLU A 153 -13.57 -17.94 -21.14
N HIS A 154 -12.61 -17.33 -20.45
CA HIS A 154 -12.34 -15.89 -20.55
C HIS A 154 -10.97 -15.61 -21.17
N GLN A 155 -10.89 -14.52 -21.93
CA GLN A 155 -9.65 -13.92 -22.41
C GLN A 155 -9.37 -12.65 -21.62
N PHE A 156 -8.15 -12.52 -21.11
CA PHE A 156 -7.73 -11.37 -20.32
C PHE A 156 -6.45 -10.77 -20.87
N SER A 157 -6.39 -9.44 -20.95
CA SER A 157 -5.13 -8.72 -21.17
C SER A 157 -4.50 -8.39 -19.81
N MET A 158 -3.38 -9.03 -19.51
CA MET A 158 -2.77 -9.02 -18.19
C MET A 158 -1.35 -8.45 -18.22
N THR A 159 -0.97 -7.77 -17.15
CA THR A 159 0.44 -7.40 -16.90
C THR A 159 0.90 -8.00 -15.58
N GLY A 160 2.01 -8.74 -15.61
CA GLY A 160 2.60 -9.39 -14.45
C GLY A 160 3.71 -8.55 -13.83
N VAL A 161 3.62 -8.31 -12.52
CA VAL A 161 4.69 -7.67 -11.74
C VAL A 161 4.86 -8.42 -10.41
N SER A 162 6.10 -8.63 -9.99
CA SER A 162 6.43 -9.18 -8.67
C SER A 162 7.09 -8.10 -7.81
N MET A 163 6.52 -7.84 -6.64
CA MET A 163 7.04 -6.87 -5.65
C MET A 163 7.66 -7.56 -4.43
N GLY A 164 8.01 -8.85 -4.56
CA GLY A 164 8.19 -9.77 -3.42
C GLY A 164 7.18 -10.91 -3.48
N ASN A 165 5.97 -10.59 -3.90
CA ASN A 165 4.82 -11.46 -4.13
C ASN A 165 4.23 -11.20 -5.53
N PRO A 166 3.52 -12.19 -6.12
CA PRO A 166 3.02 -12.09 -7.49
C PRO A 166 1.76 -11.23 -7.60
N HIS A 167 1.71 -10.36 -8.62
CA HIS A 167 0.58 -9.47 -8.94
C HIS A 167 0.26 -9.52 -10.43
N ILE A 168 -1.04 -9.54 -10.75
CA ILE A 168 -1.56 -9.48 -12.11
C ILE A 168 -2.53 -8.32 -12.22
N ILE A 169 -2.18 -7.38 -13.10
CA ILE A 169 -2.89 -6.14 -13.28
C ILE A 169 -3.68 -6.19 -14.59
N MET A 170 -4.97 -5.88 -14.51
CA MET A 170 -5.86 -5.71 -15.65
C MET A 170 -6.44 -4.30 -15.66
N PHE A 171 -6.34 -3.64 -16.81
CA PHE A 171 -6.95 -2.32 -17.01
C PHE A 171 -8.43 -2.47 -17.38
N THR A 172 -9.26 -1.57 -16.88
CA THR A 172 -10.71 -1.53 -17.15
C THR A 172 -11.20 -0.09 -17.27
N ASP A 173 -12.19 0.14 -18.12
CA ASP A 173 -12.79 1.46 -18.31
C ASP A 173 -13.67 1.89 -17.14
N ASP A 174 -14.26 0.94 -16.40
CA ASP A 174 -15.16 1.21 -15.28
C ASP A 174 -14.89 0.26 -14.10
N ILE A 175 -14.15 0.77 -13.11
CA ILE A 175 -13.82 0.01 -11.91
C ILE A 175 -15.05 -0.42 -11.11
N SER A 176 -16.19 0.27 -11.25
CA SER A 176 -17.39 -0.04 -10.49
C SER A 176 -17.96 -1.41 -10.89
N LYS A 177 -17.79 -1.78 -12.17
CA LYS A 177 -18.24 -3.05 -12.77
C LYS A 177 -17.18 -4.15 -12.76
N ALA A 178 -15.97 -3.87 -12.25
CA ALA A 178 -14.90 -4.86 -12.19
C ALA A 178 -15.37 -6.14 -11.47
N PRO A 179 -15.24 -7.32 -12.10
CA PRO A 179 -15.78 -8.60 -11.61
C PRO A 179 -14.87 -9.24 -10.56
N VAL A 180 -14.47 -8.48 -9.54
CA VAL A 180 -13.46 -8.89 -8.55
C VAL A 180 -13.88 -10.15 -7.79
N ALA A 181 -15.15 -10.24 -7.39
CA ALA A 181 -15.65 -11.36 -6.59
C ALA A 181 -15.82 -12.66 -7.41
N THR A 182 -16.04 -12.54 -8.73
CA THR A 182 -16.33 -13.70 -9.59
C THR A 182 -15.08 -14.17 -10.33
N LEU A 183 -14.27 -13.26 -10.88
CA LEU A 183 -13.06 -13.61 -11.63
C LEU A 183 -11.80 -13.61 -10.77
N GLY A 184 -11.77 -12.90 -9.65
CA GLY A 184 -10.66 -12.92 -8.68
C GLY A 184 -10.24 -14.32 -8.25
N PRO A 185 -11.13 -15.14 -7.66
CA PRO A 185 -10.79 -16.49 -7.21
C PRO A 185 -10.45 -17.43 -8.37
N LEU A 186 -11.06 -17.23 -9.54
CA LEU A 186 -10.83 -18.02 -10.74
C LEU A 186 -9.41 -17.78 -11.29
N ILE A 187 -8.98 -16.52 -11.33
CA ILE A 187 -7.63 -16.15 -11.78
C ILE A 187 -6.60 -16.52 -10.71
N GLU A 188 -6.86 -16.22 -9.43
CA GLU A 188 -5.98 -16.54 -8.31
C GLU A 188 -5.56 -18.02 -8.33
N LYS A 189 -6.50 -18.93 -8.59
CA LYS A 189 -6.27 -20.39 -8.53
C LYS A 189 -6.08 -21.03 -9.90
N SER A 190 -5.87 -20.22 -10.94
CA SER A 190 -5.61 -20.71 -12.29
C SER A 190 -4.32 -21.54 -12.34
N SER A 191 -4.30 -22.57 -13.18
CA SER A 191 -3.07 -23.34 -13.47
C SER A 191 -1.96 -22.49 -14.08
N VAL A 192 -2.26 -21.29 -14.58
CA VAL A 192 -1.28 -20.29 -15.03
C VAL A 192 -0.41 -19.78 -13.88
N PHE A 193 -0.93 -19.79 -12.65
CA PHE A 193 -0.24 -19.32 -11.44
C PHE A 193 -0.23 -20.43 -10.38
N PRO A 194 0.72 -21.39 -10.44
CA PRO A 194 0.73 -22.54 -9.54
C PRO A 194 0.80 -22.21 -8.05
N GLU A 195 1.42 -21.07 -7.70
CA GLU A 195 1.47 -20.58 -6.32
C GLU A 195 0.36 -19.58 -5.99
N GLY A 196 -0.57 -19.38 -6.91
CA GLY A 196 -1.60 -18.35 -6.90
C GLY A 196 -1.07 -16.92 -7.03
N VAL A 197 -1.98 -15.98 -7.25
CA VAL A 197 -1.62 -14.59 -7.59
C VAL A 197 -2.59 -13.57 -7.00
N ASN A 198 -2.10 -12.38 -6.68
CA ASN A 198 -2.97 -11.23 -6.39
C ASN A 198 -3.48 -10.65 -7.71
N VAL A 199 -4.76 -10.31 -7.75
CA VAL A 199 -5.43 -9.88 -8.98
C VAL A 199 -5.96 -8.47 -8.81
N GLU A 200 -5.40 -7.54 -9.56
CA GLU A 200 -5.73 -6.12 -9.51
C GLU A 200 -6.52 -5.67 -10.74
N TRP A 201 -7.64 -4.98 -10.51
CA TRP A 201 -8.34 -4.21 -11.53
C TRP A 201 -8.03 -2.74 -11.35
N VAL A 202 -7.69 -2.09 -12.46
CA VAL A 202 -7.22 -0.71 -12.48
C VAL A 202 -8.00 0.09 -13.52
N GLN A 203 -8.57 1.21 -13.12
CA GLN A 203 -9.14 2.19 -14.04
C GLN A 203 -8.28 3.45 -14.00
N MET A 204 -7.69 3.81 -15.13
CA MET A 204 -6.96 5.08 -15.24
C MET A 204 -7.96 6.24 -15.24
N VAL A 205 -7.72 7.22 -14.37
CA VAL A 205 -8.49 8.49 -14.32
C VAL A 205 -7.71 9.60 -15.00
N SER A 206 -6.39 9.58 -14.86
CA SER A 206 -5.43 10.42 -15.56
C SER A 206 -4.05 9.75 -15.57
N GLU A 207 -3.04 10.37 -16.20
CA GLU A 207 -1.65 9.87 -16.15
C GLU A 207 -1.07 9.77 -14.73
N SER A 208 -1.71 10.37 -13.72
CA SER A 208 -1.26 10.42 -12.31
C SER A 208 -2.31 9.96 -11.28
N GLU A 209 -3.46 9.45 -11.74
CA GLU A 209 -4.54 9.01 -10.85
C GLU A 209 -5.20 7.75 -11.42
N MET A 210 -5.41 6.76 -10.55
CA MET A 210 -6.12 5.54 -10.89
C MET A 210 -7.08 5.12 -9.79
N HIS A 211 -8.14 4.44 -10.19
CA HIS A 211 -8.94 3.65 -9.27
C HIS A 211 -8.45 2.21 -9.24
N PHE A 212 -8.62 1.59 -8.08
CA PHE A 212 -8.07 0.27 -7.80
C PHE A 212 -9.04 -0.61 -7.02
N LYS A 213 -9.11 -1.88 -7.40
CA LYS A 213 -9.70 -2.96 -6.60
C LYS A 213 -8.81 -4.20 -6.71
N VAL A 214 -8.77 -4.99 -5.65
CA VAL A 214 -7.92 -6.19 -5.58
C VAL A 214 -8.68 -7.38 -5.05
N TRP A 215 -8.33 -8.54 -5.58
CA TRP A 215 -8.51 -9.84 -4.96
C TRP A 215 -7.13 -10.34 -4.51
N GLU A 216 -6.89 -10.35 -3.20
CA GLU A 216 -5.62 -10.79 -2.63
C GLU A 216 -5.57 -12.30 -2.46
N ARG A 217 -4.42 -12.87 -2.80
CA ARG A 217 -4.14 -14.30 -2.66
C ARG A 217 -4.38 -14.73 -1.20
N GLY A 218 -5.24 -15.73 -1.00
CA GLY A 218 -5.60 -16.29 0.30
C GLY A 218 -6.52 -15.41 1.17
N SER A 219 -6.75 -14.14 0.81
CA SER A 219 -7.56 -13.19 1.61
C SER A 219 -8.85 -12.75 0.93
N GLY A 220 -8.92 -12.82 -0.40
CA GLY A 220 -10.05 -12.34 -1.18
C GLY A 220 -10.08 -10.81 -1.29
N ILE A 221 -11.27 -10.21 -1.20
CA ILE A 221 -11.43 -8.76 -1.41
C ILE A 221 -10.97 -7.99 -0.17
N THR A 222 -9.83 -7.32 -0.26
CA THR A 222 -9.29 -6.48 0.82
C THR A 222 -9.60 -4.99 0.60
N GLN A 223 -9.33 -4.16 1.62
CA GLN A 223 -9.45 -2.70 1.52
C GLN A 223 -8.25 -2.02 0.88
N ALA A 224 -7.06 -2.60 1.04
CA ALA A 224 -5.83 -2.05 0.50
C ALA A 224 -4.74 -3.12 0.42
N CYS A 225 -4.02 -3.12 -0.71
CA CYS A 225 -2.82 -3.91 -0.91
C CYS A 225 -1.67 -2.96 -1.24
N GLY A 226 -0.68 -2.83 -0.34
CA GLY A 226 0.46 -1.94 -0.56
C GLY A 226 1.31 -2.36 -1.77
N THR A 227 1.66 -3.65 -1.86
CA THR A 227 2.44 -4.20 -2.98
C THR A 227 1.64 -4.19 -4.28
N GLY A 228 0.34 -4.49 -4.24
CA GLY A 228 -0.54 -4.45 -5.43
C GLY A 228 -0.73 -3.04 -5.98
N ALA A 229 -0.81 -2.03 -5.10
CA ALA A 229 -0.77 -0.63 -5.50
C ALA A 229 0.54 -0.27 -6.22
N CYS A 230 1.69 -0.80 -5.76
CA CYS A 230 2.96 -0.60 -6.44
C CYS A 230 3.00 -1.27 -7.81
N ALA A 231 2.56 -2.53 -7.85
CA ALA A 231 2.49 -3.32 -9.06
C ALA A 231 1.60 -2.65 -10.13
N ALA A 232 0.45 -2.08 -9.72
CA ALA A 232 -0.43 -1.29 -10.59
C ALA A 232 0.25 -0.05 -11.19
N VAL A 233 1.08 0.65 -10.41
CA VAL A 233 1.87 1.80 -10.90
C VAL A 233 2.89 1.35 -11.94
N VAL A 234 3.61 0.26 -11.66
CA VAL A 234 4.58 -0.31 -12.60
C VAL A 234 3.90 -0.73 -13.89
N ALA A 235 2.78 -1.45 -13.79
CA ALA A 235 2.00 -1.89 -14.94
C ALA A 235 1.52 -0.69 -15.77
N ALA A 236 1.04 0.39 -15.15
CA ALA A 236 0.62 1.59 -15.88
C ALA A 236 1.77 2.23 -16.66
N VAL A 237 2.97 2.25 -16.10
CA VAL A 237 4.16 2.75 -16.81
C VAL A 237 4.58 1.83 -17.96
N LEU A 238 4.59 0.50 -17.74
CA LEU A 238 4.94 -0.48 -18.76
C LEU A 238 3.98 -0.47 -19.95
N ASN A 239 2.70 -0.18 -19.70
CA ASN A 239 1.66 -0.11 -20.71
C ASN A 239 1.51 1.30 -21.33
N GLY A 240 2.38 2.25 -20.99
CA GLY A 240 2.31 3.63 -21.52
C GLY A 240 1.13 4.46 -21.02
N GLN A 241 0.37 3.97 -20.04
CA GLN A 241 -0.77 4.65 -19.42
C GLN A 241 -0.35 5.75 -18.43
N SER A 242 0.90 5.70 -17.95
CA SER A 242 1.50 6.73 -17.09
C SER A 242 2.94 7.00 -17.53
N LYS A 243 3.35 8.28 -17.48
CA LYS A 243 4.68 8.70 -17.98
C LYS A 243 5.77 8.40 -16.98
N LYS A 244 6.83 7.69 -17.37
CA LYS A 244 8.02 7.51 -16.53
C LYS A 244 8.70 8.86 -16.24
N ARG A 245 8.60 9.43 -15.03
CA ARG A 245 9.29 10.67 -14.67
C ARG A 245 10.77 10.40 -14.36
N ARG A 246 11.66 11.18 -14.97
CA ARG A 246 13.12 11.10 -14.76
C ARG A 246 13.48 11.61 -13.37
N ARG A 247 14.37 10.88 -12.70
CA ARG A 247 14.99 11.24 -11.42
C ARG A 247 15.87 12.48 -11.62
N SER A 248 15.68 13.53 -10.83
CA SER A 248 16.66 14.61 -10.74
C SER A 248 17.87 14.13 -9.91
N ASN A 249 19.08 14.28 -10.43
CA ASN A 249 20.31 13.97 -9.70
C ASN A 249 20.49 14.96 -8.53
N GLY A 250 20.60 14.45 -7.31
CA GLY A 250 20.81 15.21 -6.07
C GLY A 250 20.71 14.32 -4.81
N PRO A 251 21.10 14.81 -3.62
CA PRO A 251 20.88 14.12 -2.33
C PRO A 251 19.38 13.87 -2.09
N LEU A 252 19.04 12.77 -1.39
CA LEU A 252 17.65 12.28 -1.22
C LEU A 252 16.69 13.34 -0.65
N THR A 253 17.21 14.24 0.19
CA THR A 253 16.50 15.37 0.83
C THR A 253 15.90 16.38 -0.15
N ARG A 254 16.19 16.28 -1.46
CA ARG A 254 15.57 17.09 -2.54
C ARG A 254 14.94 16.25 -3.65
N ARG A 255 14.82 14.93 -3.48
CA ARG A 255 14.26 14.04 -4.51
C ARG A 255 12.75 14.05 -4.42
N ARG A 256 12.09 14.60 -5.45
CA ARG A 256 10.67 14.34 -5.66
C ARG A 256 10.49 12.84 -5.99
N PRO A 257 9.48 12.14 -5.44
CA PRO A 257 9.06 10.80 -5.85
C PRO A 257 9.08 10.66 -7.37
N LEU A 258 9.64 9.54 -7.85
CA LEU A 258 9.68 9.26 -9.29
C LEU A 258 8.28 9.30 -9.88
N HIS A 259 7.26 8.79 -9.16
CA HIS A 259 5.86 8.87 -9.54
C HIS A 259 4.99 9.19 -8.36
N TYR A 260 4.05 10.09 -8.59
CA TYR A 260 2.89 10.26 -7.74
C TYR A 260 1.73 9.60 -8.46
N MET A 261 1.20 8.53 -7.88
CA MET A 261 -0.09 8.01 -8.28
C MET A 261 -0.99 8.07 -7.07
N VAL A 262 -2.07 8.82 -7.19
CA VAL A 262 -3.14 8.76 -6.20
C VAL A 262 -3.98 7.55 -6.53
N ILE A 263 -3.87 6.51 -5.71
CA ILE A 263 -4.68 5.30 -5.84
C ILE A 263 -5.91 5.46 -4.97
N LYS A 264 -7.10 5.59 -5.57
CA LYS A 264 -8.37 5.69 -4.84
C LYS A 264 -9.19 4.43 -5.04
N ARG A 265 -9.71 3.86 -3.95
CA ARG A 265 -10.81 2.89 -4.04
C ARG A 265 -12.13 3.65 -4.07
N ARG A 266 -12.98 3.42 -5.08
CA ARG A 266 -14.39 3.83 -5.00
C ARG A 266 -15.13 2.88 -4.05
N PRO A 267 -15.82 3.37 -3.00
CA PRO A 267 -16.68 2.52 -2.19
C PRO A 267 -17.78 1.90 -3.06
N ARG A 268 -18.30 0.74 -2.64
CA ARG A 268 -19.55 0.19 -3.21
C ARG A 268 -20.61 1.30 -3.12
N LEU A 269 -21.20 1.66 -4.26
CA LEU A 269 -22.45 2.41 -4.24
C LEU A 269 -23.51 1.42 -3.72
N ASP A 270 -23.72 1.41 -2.40
CA ASP A 270 -24.98 0.90 -1.88
C ASP A 270 -26.07 1.85 -2.37
N ALA A 271 -26.83 1.36 -3.35
CA ALA A 271 -28.03 2.00 -3.85
C ALA A 271 -29.10 1.96 -2.75
N ARG A 272 -28.97 2.82 -1.73
CA ARG A 272 -30.01 3.32 -0.82
C ARG A 272 -29.34 4.06 0.36
N ARG A 273 -29.20 5.38 0.24
CA ARG A 273 -29.70 6.34 1.25
C ARG A 273 -29.50 7.80 0.82
N SER A 274 -30.67 8.43 0.64
CA SER A 274 -31.02 9.84 0.79
C SER A 274 -30.12 10.92 0.17
N ARG A 275 -30.60 11.42 -0.98
CA ARG A 275 -30.59 12.84 -1.31
C ARG A 275 -30.95 13.67 -0.06
N ASN A 276 -30.04 14.51 0.42
CA ASN A 276 -30.37 15.89 0.82
C ASN A 276 -29.12 16.72 1.14
N ARG A 277 -29.01 17.81 0.37
CA ARG A 277 -28.53 19.16 0.72
C ARG A 277 -27.17 19.27 1.43
N LEU A 278 -26.19 19.82 0.72
CA LEU A 278 -25.78 21.21 0.96
C LEU A 278 -25.13 21.82 -0.29
N SER A 279 -25.87 22.75 -0.90
CA SER A 279 -25.42 23.67 -1.94
C SER A 279 -24.86 24.95 -1.30
N ARG A 280 -23.94 25.62 -2.03
CA ARG A 280 -23.40 27.00 -1.84
C ARG A 280 -22.16 27.06 -0.93
N ARG A 281 -21.07 27.75 -1.24
CA ARG A 281 -20.83 28.89 -2.16
C ARG A 281 -19.47 28.72 -2.87
N ILE A 282 -19.45 28.96 -4.18
CA ILE A 282 -18.26 29.33 -4.94
C ILE A 282 -18.23 30.86 -4.94
N SER A 283 -17.16 31.46 -4.44
CA SER A 283 -16.83 32.87 -4.70
C SER A 283 -15.47 32.92 -5.39
N SER A 284 -15.52 33.46 -6.60
CA SER A 284 -14.44 33.74 -7.54
C SER A 284 -13.29 34.56 -6.94
N VAL A 285 -12.05 34.11 -7.16
CA VAL A 285 -10.87 34.98 -7.13
C VAL A 285 -10.08 34.75 -8.41
N LYS A 286 -9.87 35.80 -9.20
CA LYS A 286 -9.07 35.81 -10.45
C LYS A 286 -7.59 35.54 -10.15
N PRO A 287 -6.84 34.86 -11.04
CA PRO A 287 -5.47 34.46 -10.76
C PRO A 287 -4.47 35.62 -10.97
N ARG A 288 -3.57 35.82 -10.00
CA ARG A 288 -2.29 36.51 -10.22
C ARG A 288 -1.21 35.48 -10.55
N ARG A 289 -0.40 35.78 -11.56
CA ARG A 289 0.70 34.94 -12.08
C ARG A 289 1.79 34.73 -11.04
N GLY A 290 2.25 33.48 -10.88
CA GLY A 290 3.46 33.12 -10.14
C GLY A 290 3.28 31.86 -9.29
N SER A 291 4.01 30.79 -9.64
CA SER A 291 4.11 29.48 -8.97
C SER A 291 2.79 28.73 -8.66
N LEU A 292 2.41 27.81 -9.54
CA LEU A 292 1.34 26.83 -9.28
C LEU A 292 1.92 25.55 -8.67
N SER A 293 1.90 25.48 -7.34
CA SER A 293 2.00 24.23 -6.58
C SER A 293 0.56 23.78 -6.29
N TRP A 294 0.07 22.74 -6.98
CA TRP A 294 -1.25 22.19 -6.66
C TRP A 294 -1.11 21.13 -5.57
N LEU A 295 -1.47 21.56 -4.36
CA LEU A 295 -1.65 20.74 -3.17
C LEU A 295 -3.12 20.30 -3.13
N PHE A 296 -3.38 18.98 -3.10
CA PHE A 296 -4.72 18.48 -2.79
C PHE A 296 -4.67 17.55 -1.58
N LEU A 297 -5.19 18.08 -0.47
CA LEU A 297 -5.72 17.33 0.66
C LEU A 297 -6.85 16.42 0.20
N LEU A 298 -6.84 15.13 0.56
CA LEU A 298 -8.08 14.37 0.65
C LEU A 298 -8.05 13.39 1.82
N ARG A 299 -9.03 13.56 2.71
CA ARG A 299 -9.57 12.51 3.58
C ARG A 299 -9.97 11.33 2.69
N GLY A 300 -9.20 10.24 2.70
CA GLY A 300 -9.57 9.00 2.00
C GLY A 300 -8.38 8.29 1.36
N THR A 301 -8.14 7.05 1.83
CA THR A 301 -7.55 5.85 1.17
C THR A 301 -6.55 6.04 0.01
N SER A 302 -5.77 7.11 -0.01
CA SER A 302 -4.81 7.39 -1.08
C SER A 302 -3.44 6.84 -0.69
N VAL A 303 -2.88 5.97 -1.53
CA VAL A 303 -1.51 5.46 -1.37
C VAL A 303 -0.63 6.15 -2.37
N MET A 304 0.49 6.71 -1.91
CA MET A 304 1.55 7.15 -2.78
C MET A 304 2.62 6.08 -2.77
N VAL A 305 2.95 5.57 -3.95
CA VAL A 305 3.95 4.52 -4.07
C VAL A 305 5.22 5.08 -4.70
N ARG A 306 6.36 4.77 -4.08
CA ARG A 306 7.68 4.89 -4.69
C ARG A 306 8.13 3.51 -5.14
N VAL A 307 8.38 3.35 -6.45
CA VAL A 307 8.94 2.12 -7.00
C VAL A 307 10.37 2.37 -7.46
N ALA A 308 11.31 1.54 -7.04
CA ALA A 308 12.69 1.63 -7.49
C ALA A 308 12.83 1.19 -8.96
N ARG A 309 13.95 1.57 -9.59
CA ARG A 309 14.19 1.40 -11.02
C ARG A 309 14.29 -0.10 -11.37
N ALA A 310 13.41 -0.63 -12.23
CA ALA A 310 13.73 -1.82 -13.02
C ALA A 310 14.82 -1.45 -14.05
N GLY A 311 15.84 -2.30 -14.15
CA GLY A 311 16.96 -2.19 -15.10
C GLY A 311 16.48 -2.11 -16.54
#